data_AF-A0A9P1DWD7-F1
#
_entry.id   AF-A0A9P1DWD7-F1
#
_cell.length_a   1.000
_cell.length_b   1.000
_cell.length_c   1.000
_cell.angle_alpha   90.00
_cell.angle_beta   90.00
_cell.angle_gamma   90.00
#
_symmetry.space_group_name_H-M   'P 1'
#
loop_
_entity.id
_entity.type
_entity.pdbx_description
1 polymer ?
#
loop_
_entity_poly.entity_id
_entity_poly.type
_entity_poly.pdbx_seq_one_letter_code
_entity_poly.pdbx_strand_id
1 'polypeptide(L)'
;MCCGGMHRAWHQIVPWQHPMLMPMLPLPMLPRCSRCGQKAYCSPECQRKDWKVHKLTCKKAETPENRIGDLLRQGRLFSAQCELEQLQKPNPRLAAELEEKMKFGTLSEVVDDVLQLQPIEGFGLGYVAAKELLPGQPLLFDTAFSSAPMDGDKEFYCTIAEKAIRKGHGDRRVSARADAQADFYYDSILKLGTKDSHDRATLEETDMDPEMREQILVCSIAEANSMYCTEDPSLLALFAAGARFNHSCAPNATLESSKSTLLVRAGCAIPMGSEVTISYLPHQLLLEAGAKRRERLLNGRGFHCRCQRCESEQDQ
;
A
#
# COMPACT_ATOMS: atom_id res chain seq x y z
N MET A 1 43.55 11.53 -13.23
CA MET A 1 44.86 11.53 -12.54
C MET A 1 44.69 10.94 -11.15
N CYS A 2 44.67 9.61 -11.02
CA CYS A 2 44.86 8.95 -9.73
C CYS A 2 46.38 8.89 -9.48
N CYS A 3 46.81 9.08 -8.24
CA CYS A 3 48.20 9.30 -7.80
C CYS A 3 49.26 8.62 -8.70
N GLY A 4 49.98 9.41 -9.51
CA GLY A 4 51.16 8.99 -10.27
C GLY A 4 52.39 8.74 -9.37
N GLY A 5 52.18 8.18 -8.19
CA GLY A 5 53.19 8.15 -7.14
C GLY A 5 52.89 7.11 -6.08
N MET A 6 52.83 5.83 -6.46
CA MET A 6 53.25 4.73 -5.57
C MET A 6 53.51 3.41 -6.32
N HIS A 7 53.97 3.46 -7.58
CA HIS A 7 54.48 2.27 -8.29
C HIS A 7 56.02 2.18 -8.28
N ARG A 8 56.70 2.92 -7.40
CA ARG A 8 58.17 2.88 -7.26
C ARG A 8 58.58 2.62 -5.82
N ALA A 9 58.36 1.40 -5.34
CA ALA A 9 59.02 0.93 -4.13
C ALA A 9 59.06 -0.60 -4.04
N TRP A 10 59.35 -1.32 -5.14
CA TRP A 10 59.61 -2.77 -5.07
C TRP A 10 60.78 -3.22 -5.96
N HIS A 11 61.69 -2.30 -6.29
CA HIS A 11 62.93 -2.65 -6.99
C HIS A 11 64.13 -2.04 -6.27
N GLN A 12 64.44 -2.53 -5.06
CA GLN A 12 65.81 -2.48 -4.56
C GLN A 12 66.16 -3.80 -3.84
N ILE A 13 67.03 -4.53 -4.55
CA ILE A 13 68.08 -5.44 -4.06
C ILE A 13 67.60 -6.78 -3.47
N VAL A 14 67.52 -7.80 -4.34
CA VAL A 14 67.85 -9.18 -3.96
C VAL A 14 68.73 -9.77 -5.08
N PRO A 15 69.92 -10.32 -4.80
CA PRO A 15 70.77 -10.93 -5.83
C PRO A 15 70.12 -12.19 -6.37
N TRP A 16 70.20 -12.37 -7.68
CA TRP A 16 69.67 -13.51 -8.43
C TRP A 16 70.20 -14.85 -7.94
N GLN A 17 69.38 -15.66 -7.27
CA GLN A 17 69.56 -17.11 -7.20
C GLN A 17 68.20 -17.84 -7.26
N HIS A 18 68.09 -18.71 -8.28
CA HIS A 18 67.08 -19.74 -8.58
C HIS A 18 65.65 -19.36 -9.06
N PRO A 19 65.10 -20.12 -10.04
CA PRO A 19 63.73 -19.94 -10.53
C PRO A 19 62.76 -20.72 -9.64
N MET A 20 62.29 -20.10 -8.55
CA MET A 20 61.12 -20.60 -7.85
C MET A 20 59.90 -19.77 -8.23
N LEU A 21 58.86 -20.48 -8.69
CA LEU A 21 57.52 -19.97 -8.93
C LEU A 21 57.07 -19.10 -7.76
N MET A 22 57.00 -17.78 -7.96
CA MET A 22 56.41 -16.89 -6.96
C MET A 22 54.91 -17.22 -6.84
N PRO A 23 54.40 -17.46 -5.62
CA PRO A 23 52.96 -17.58 -5.42
C PRO A 23 52.33 -16.22 -5.75
N MET A 24 51.41 -16.20 -6.71
CA MET A 24 50.62 -15.01 -7.01
C MET A 24 49.75 -14.69 -5.80
N LEU A 25 50.24 -13.81 -4.92
CA LEU A 25 49.45 -13.25 -3.84
C LEU A 25 48.28 -12.46 -4.46
N PRO A 26 47.04 -12.65 -3.99
CA PRO A 26 45.89 -11.95 -4.53
C PRO A 26 46.07 -10.43 -4.36
N LEU A 27 45.87 -9.68 -5.44
CA LEU A 27 45.93 -8.23 -5.43
C LEU A 27 44.96 -7.66 -4.38
N PRO A 28 45.38 -6.67 -3.57
CA PRO A 28 44.53 -6.09 -2.54
C PRO A 28 43.27 -5.47 -3.16
N MET A 29 42.10 -5.85 -2.65
CA MET A 29 40.81 -5.31 -3.06
C MET A 29 40.74 -3.82 -2.72
N LEU A 30 40.73 -2.96 -3.74
CA LEU A 30 40.62 -1.51 -3.55
C LEU A 30 39.20 -1.13 -3.07
N PRO A 31 39.06 -0.25 -2.07
CA PRO A 31 37.75 0.23 -1.63
C PRO A 31 37.03 0.95 -2.77
N ARG A 32 35.77 0.57 -2.98
CA ARG A 32 34.87 1.17 -3.97
C ARG A 32 34.07 2.30 -3.35
N CYS A 33 33.62 3.25 -4.19
CA CYS A 33 32.69 4.29 -3.77
C CYS A 33 31.48 3.66 -3.06
N SER A 34 31.24 4.02 -1.80
CA SER A 34 30.12 3.50 -1.01
C SER A 34 28.74 3.83 -1.61
N ARG A 35 28.65 4.86 -2.47
CA ARG A 35 27.39 5.27 -3.11
C ARG A 35 27.08 4.50 -4.39
N CYS A 36 28.05 4.32 -5.29
CA CYS A 36 27.82 3.71 -6.60
C CYS A 36 28.42 2.31 -6.76
N GLY A 37 29.40 1.94 -5.94
CA GLY A 37 30.18 0.70 -6.09
C GLY A 37 31.04 0.62 -7.36
N GLN A 38 30.93 1.58 -8.29
CA GLN A 38 31.56 1.47 -9.62
C GLN A 38 33.01 1.96 -9.66
N LYS A 39 33.34 3.05 -8.97
CA LYS A 39 34.70 3.63 -8.97
C LYS A 39 35.48 3.17 -7.75
N ALA A 40 36.67 2.61 -7.96
CA ALA A 40 37.59 2.18 -6.90
C ALA A 40 38.65 3.24 -6.61
N TYR A 41 39.05 3.35 -5.35
CA TYR A 41 40.05 4.31 -4.89
C TYR A 41 41.10 3.59 -4.05
N CYS A 42 42.36 4.04 -4.12
CA CYS A 42 43.41 3.53 -3.25
C CYS A 42 43.31 4.04 -1.81
N SER A 43 42.59 5.15 -1.57
CA SER A 43 42.36 5.68 -0.23
C SER A 43 41.11 6.60 -0.16
N PRO A 44 40.57 6.85 1.04
CA PRO A 44 39.49 7.82 1.26
C PRO A 44 39.86 9.26 0.85
N GLU A 45 41.13 9.66 0.89
CA GLU A 45 41.57 10.98 0.38
C GLU A 45 41.38 11.08 -1.13
N CYS A 46 41.75 10.02 -1.87
CA CYS A 46 41.62 9.98 -3.33
C CYS A 46 40.15 10.04 -3.75
N GLN A 47 39.27 9.37 -3.00
CA GLN A 47 37.82 9.50 -3.19
C GLN A 47 37.33 10.93 -2.96
N ARG A 48 37.72 11.58 -1.85
CA ARG A 48 37.31 12.97 -1.54
C ARG A 48 37.79 13.98 -2.58
N LYS A 49 39.01 13.82 -3.11
CA LYS A 49 39.56 14.68 -4.15
C LYS A 49 38.79 14.54 -5.46
N ASP A 50 38.51 13.31 -5.86
CA ASP A 50 37.75 13.00 -7.07
C ASP A 50 36.25 13.29 -6.95
N TRP A 51 35.70 13.33 -5.72
CA TRP A 51 34.28 13.60 -5.45
C TRP A 51 33.79 14.90 -6.06
N LYS A 52 34.64 15.94 -6.17
CA LYS A 52 34.29 17.21 -6.82
C LYS A 52 33.76 17.02 -8.26
N VAL A 53 34.27 16.00 -8.96
CA VAL A 53 33.88 15.66 -10.33
C VAL A 53 32.97 14.43 -10.34
N HIS A 54 33.33 13.36 -9.62
CA HIS A 54 32.57 12.12 -9.60
C HIS A 54 31.14 12.29 -9.10
N LYS A 55 30.85 13.22 -8.19
CA LYS A 55 29.47 13.47 -7.73
C LYS A 55 28.50 13.79 -8.87
N LEU A 56 28.99 14.37 -9.97
CA LEU A 56 28.20 14.72 -11.15
C LEU A 56 27.78 13.50 -11.97
N THR A 57 28.54 12.40 -11.89
CA THR A 57 28.31 11.16 -12.65
C THR A 57 28.02 9.95 -11.77
N CYS A 58 28.13 10.08 -10.45
CA CYS A 58 27.90 9.03 -9.47
C CYS A 58 26.41 8.74 -9.31
N LYS A 59 25.94 7.66 -9.95
CA LYS A 59 24.60 7.10 -9.73
C LYS A 59 24.60 6.15 -8.53
N LYS A 60 23.54 6.17 -7.73
CA LYS A 60 23.38 5.24 -6.60
C LYS A 60 23.39 3.81 -7.14
N ALA A 61 24.07 2.88 -6.47
CA ALA A 61 24.14 1.49 -6.91
C ALA A 61 22.74 0.87 -6.98
N GLU A 62 22.40 0.18 -8.07
CA GLU A 62 21.13 -0.54 -8.19
C GLU A 62 21.23 -1.90 -7.49
N THR A 63 21.21 -1.88 -6.15
CA THR A 63 21.08 -3.09 -5.34
C THR A 63 19.61 -3.34 -5.01
N PRO A 64 19.20 -4.58 -4.72
CA PRO A 64 17.83 -4.88 -4.29
C PRO A 64 17.41 -4.04 -3.08
N GLU A 65 18.30 -3.84 -2.10
CA GLU A 65 18.01 -3.02 -0.91
C GLU A 65 17.79 -1.55 -1.25
N ASN A 66 18.52 -1.03 -2.25
CA ASN A 66 18.32 0.33 -2.71
C ASN A 66 16.97 0.50 -3.42
N ARG A 67 16.58 -0.48 -4.25
CA ARG A 67 15.26 -0.50 -4.91
C ARG A 67 14.12 -0.60 -3.90
N ILE A 68 14.19 -1.52 -2.93
CA ILE A 68 13.23 -1.62 -1.83
C ILE A 68 13.11 -0.28 -1.11
N GLY A 69 14.24 0.34 -0.77
CA GLY A 69 14.23 1.65 -0.13
C GLY A 69 13.62 2.76 -1.01
N ASP A 70 13.77 2.70 -2.33
CA ASP A 70 13.11 3.63 -3.27
C ASP A 70 11.59 3.38 -3.32
N LEU A 71 11.15 2.11 -3.36
CA LEU A 71 9.73 1.73 -3.31
C LEU A 71 9.05 2.19 -2.02
N LEU A 72 9.68 2.00 -0.86
CA LEU A 72 9.17 2.47 0.44
C LEU A 72 9.02 4.00 0.50
N ARG A 73 9.93 4.75 -0.14
CA ARG A 73 9.83 6.21 -0.26
C ARG A 73 8.68 6.64 -1.17
N GLN A 74 8.40 5.86 -2.20
CA GLN A 74 7.28 6.09 -3.13
C GLN A 74 5.94 5.59 -2.58
N GLY A 75 5.92 4.93 -1.42
CA GLY A 75 4.71 4.35 -0.83
C GLY A 75 4.25 3.05 -1.50
N ARG A 76 5.09 2.44 -2.35
CA ARG A 76 4.81 1.19 -3.06
C ARG A 76 5.11 -0.03 -2.16
N LEU A 77 4.28 -0.20 -1.14
CA LEU A 77 4.51 -1.18 -0.08
C LEU A 77 4.39 -2.63 -0.55
N PHE A 78 3.49 -2.93 -1.48
CA PHE A 78 3.35 -4.28 -2.02
C PHE A 78 4.56 -4.66 -2.85
N SER A 79 4.97 -3.78 -3.76
CA SER A 79 6.18 -4.00 -4.55
C SER A 79 7.42 -4.15 -3.66
N ALA A 80 7.54 -3.32 -2.62
CA ALA A 80 8.64 -3.40 -1.65
C ALA A 80 8.64 -4.74 -0.89
N GLN A 81 7.45 -5.22 -0.48
CA GLN A 81 7.29 -6.52 0.16
C GLN A 81 7.74 -7.66 -0.76
N CYS A 82 7.26 -7.68 -2.01
CA CYS A 82 7.63 -8.71 -2.97
C CYS A 82 9.15 -8.74 -3.24
N GLU A 83 9.80 -7.59 -3.38
CA GLU A 83 11.27 -7.54 -3.54
C GLU A 83 12.00 -8.03 -2.28
N LEU A 84 11.49 -7.71 -1.08
CA LEU A 84 12.08 -8.14 0.18
C LEU A 84 12.01 -9.67 0.37
N GLU A 85 10.87 -10.27 0.03
CA GLU A 85 10.61 -11.72 0.14
C GLU A 85 11.49 -12.56 -0.80
N GLN A 86 11.97 -11.97 -1.91
CA GLN A 86 12.89 -12.63 -2.84
C GLN A 86 14.33 -12.67 -2.32
N LEU A 87 14.68 -11.92 -1.27
CA LEU A 87 16.03 -11.91 -0.71
C LEU A 87 16.26 -13.11 0.21
N GLN A 88 17.38 -13.82 0.00
CA GLN A 88 17.81 -14.90 0.90
C GLN A 88 18.06 -14.41 2.33
N LYS A 89 18.48 -13.15 2.48
CA LYS A 89 18.75 -12.52 3.78
C LYS A 89 18.27 -11.06 3.77
N PRO A 90 16.99 -10.80 4.06
CA PRO A 90 16.44 -9.46 4.02
C PRO A 90 17.07 -8.56 5.08
N ASN A 91 17.24 -7.27 4.74
CA ASN A 91 17.75 -6.29 5.68
C ASN A 91 16.68 -6.00 6.77
N PRO A 92 16.96 -6.26 8.06
CA PRO A 92 15.96 -6.12 9.12
C PRO A 92 15.45 -4.69 9.29
N ARG A 93 16.27 -3.68 8.94
CA ARG A 93 15.85 -2.28 8.99
C ARG A 93 14.79 -1.95 7.94
N LEU A 94 14.95 -2.49 6.72
CA LEU A 94 13.98 -2.29 5.64
C LEU A 94 12.69 -3.06 5.94
N ALA A 95 12.80 -4.26 6.49
CA ALA A 95 11.64 -5.04 6.94
C ALA A 95 10.83 -4.30 8.01
N ALA A 96 11.51 -3.74 9.02
CA ALA A 96 10.86 -2.97 10.07
C ALA A 96 10.22 -1.67 9.55
N GLU A 97 10.86 -0.99 8.60
CA GLU A 97 10.29 0.21 7.95
C GLU A 97 9.03 -0.12 7.14
N LEU A 98 9.04 -1.22 6.39
CA LEU A 98 7.87 -1.72 5.66
C LEU A 98 6.70 -2.02 6.61
N GLU A 99 6.97 -2.77 7.69
CA GLU A 99 5.96 -3.13 8.69
C GLU A 99 5.38 -1.90 9.38
N GLU A 100 6.22 -0.91 9.72
CA GLU A 100 5.78 0.34 10.35
C GLU A 100 4.88 1.15 9.42
N LYS A 101 5.21 1.22 8.12
CA LYS A 101 4.38 1.87 7.09
C LYS A 101 3.06 1.14 6.84
N MET A 102 3.06 -0.19 6.84
CA MET A 102 1.82 -0.99 6.74
C MET A 102 0.88 -0.71 7.93
N LYS A 103 1.43 -0.61 9.14
CA LYS A 103 0.67 -0.24 10.35
C LYS A 103 0.26 1.24 10.39
N PHE A 104 0.84 2.09 9.56
CA PHE A 104 0.52 3.51 9.53
C PHE A 104 -0.85 3.79 8.90
N GLY A 105 -1.23 3.03 7.86
CA GLY A 105 -2.61 2.99 7.38
C GLY A 105 -3.03 4.10 6.41
N THR A 106 -2.08 4.73 5.70
CA THR A 106 -2.38 5.87 4.80
C THR A 106 -1.80 5.70 3.40
N LEU A 107 -1.49 4.46 3.01
CA LEU A 107 -0.86 4.14 1.73
C LEU A 107 -1.63 3.06 1.00
N SER A 108 -1.75 3.23 -0.31
CA SER A 108 -2.35 2.27 -1.22
C SER A 108 -1.52 2.22 -2.50
N GLU A 109 -1.51 1.07 -3.17
CA GLU A 109 -0.77 0.83 -4.40
C GLU A 109 -1.68 0.10 -5.40
N VAL A 110 -1.98 0.74 -6.53
CA VAL A 110 -2.47 0.02 -7.71
C VAL A 110 -1.27 -0.68 -8.33
N VAL A 111 -1.26 -2.00 -8.30
CA VAL A 111 -0.10 -2.78 -8.72
C VAL A 111 0.03 -2.68 -10.24
N ASP A 112 1.21 -2.30 -10.73
CA ASP A 112 1.53 -2.14 -12.15
C ASP A 112 0.54 -1.28 -12.95
N ASP A 113 -0.09 -0.31 -12.29
CA ASP A 113 -1.10 0.59 -12.88
C ASP A 113 -2.22 -0.15 -13.62
N VAL A 114 -2.60 -1.35 -13.12
CA VAL A 114 -3.54 -2.26 -13.80
C VAL A 114 -5.01 -1.82 -13.67
N LEU A 115 -5.32 -0.90 -12.76
CA LEU A 115 -6.67 -0.39 -12.51
C LEU A 115 -6.75 1.12 -12.72
N GLN A 116 -7.92 1.58 -13.12
CA GLN A 116 -8.28 3.00 -13.16
C GLN A 116 -9.60 3.22 -12.42
N LEU A 117 -9.64 4.24 -11.56
CA LEU A 117 -10.87 4.64 -10.88
C LEU A 117 -11.68 5.53 -11.81
N GLN A 118 -12.93 5.15 -12.09
CA GLN A 118 -13.80 5.86 -13.03
C GLN A 118 -15.26 5.86 -12.53
N PRO A 119 -16.11 6.78 -13.01
CA PRO A 119 -17.55 6.70 -12.78
C PRO A 119 -18.16 5.44 -13.41
N ILE A 120 -18.96 4.73 -12.63
CA ILE A 120 -19.76 3.57 -13.05
C ILE A 120 -21.23 3.97 -12.97
N GLU A 121 -21.94 3.81 -14.08
CA GLU A 121 -23.33 4.22 -14.22
C GLU A 121 -24.21 3.58 -13.14
N GLY A 122 -24.85 4.41 -12.30
CA GLY A 122 -25.72 3.96 -11.22
C GLY A 122 -25.01 3.46 -9.94
N PHE A 123 -23.69 3.36 -9.93
CA PHE A 123 -22.90 2.82 -8.80
C PHE A 123 -21.83 3.77 -8.25
N GLY A 124 -21.73 5.00 -8.77
CA GLY A 124 -20.77 5.99 -8.29
C GLY A 124 -19.40 5.79 -8.91
N LEU A 125 -18.35 5.59 -8.10
CA LEU A 125 -17.00 5.32 -8.59
C LEU A 125 -16.66 3.83 -8.43
N GLY A 126 -15.93 3.28 -9.39
CA GLY A 126 -15.47 1.90 -9.38
C GLY A 126 -14.14 1.73 -10.12
N TYR A 127 -13.44 0.62 -9.87
CA TYR A 127 -12.23 0.30 -10.61
C TYR A 127 -12.55 -0.44 -11.91
N VAL A 128 -11.93 0.01 -12.99
CA VAL A 128 -11.98 -0.60 -14.31
C VAL A 128 -10.59 -1.12 -14.67
N ALA A 129 -10.54 -2.30 -15.30
CA ALA A 129 -9.29 -2.89 -15.77
C ALA A 129 -8.66 -2.01 -16.87
N ALA A 130 -7.47 -1.46 -16.60
CA ALA A 130 -6.73 -0.62 -17.55
C ALA A 130 -6.06 -1.43 -18.67
N LYS A 131 -5.93 -2.74 -18.47
CA LYS A 131 -5.39 -3.73 -19.39
C LYS A 131 -6.02 -5.09 -19.10
N GLU A 132 -5.78 -6.07 -19.95
CA GLU A 132 -6.20 -7.45 -19.69
C GLU A 132 -5.53 -8.01 -18.42
N LEU A 133 -6.33 -8.59 -17.53
CA LEU A 133 -5.87 -9.11 -16.23
C LEU A 133 -5.96 -10.63 -16.20
N LEU A 134 -4.92 -11.27 -15.66
CA LEU A 134 -4.83 -12.72 -15.56
C LEU A 134 -5.30 -13.23 -14.19
N PRO A 135 -5.86 -14.44 -14.09
CA PRO A 135 -6.21 -15.04 -12.80
C PRO A 135 -5.03 -15.05 -11.81
N GLY A 136 -5.29 -14.68 -10.56
CA GLY A 136 -4.32 -14.60 -9.47
C GLY A 136 -3.45 -13.33 -9.45
N GLN A 137 -3.51 -12.52 -10.52
CA GLN A 137 -2.71 -11.30 -10.63
C GLN A 137 -3.07 -10.30 -9.51
N PRO A 138 -2.07 -9.75 -8.78
CA PRO A 138 -2.31 -8.69 -7.81
C PRO A 138 -2.77 -7.41 -8.51
N LEU A 139 -3.82 -6.78 -7.99
CA LEU A 139 -4.45 -5.61 -8.60
C LEU A 139 -4.28 -4.37 -7.74
N LEU A 140 -4.59 -4.48 -6.45
CA LEU A 140 -4.56 -3.37 -5.52
C LEU A 140 -4.12 -3.83 -4.15
N PHE A 141 -3.17 -3.12 -3.57
CA PHE A 141 -2.79 -3.24 -2.17
C PHE A 141 -3.23 -1.99 -1.42
N ASP A 142 -3.76 -2.17 -0.21
CA ASP A 142 -4.19 -1.07 0.64
C ASP A 142 -3.76 -1.30 2.09
N THR A 143 -3.62 -0.22 2.84
CA THR A 143 -3.36 -0.25 4.28
C THR A 143 -4.60 0.23 5.03
N ALA A 144 -4.89 -0.42 6.16
CA ALA A 144 -6.08 -0.12 6.95
C ALA A 144 -5.89 1.23 7.65
N PHE A 145 -6.78 2.18 7.39
CA PHE A 145 -6.82 3.43 8.16
C PHE A 145 -7.15 3.16 9.63
N SER A 146 -8.10 2.25 9.84
CA SER A 146 -8.43 1.73 11.16
C SER A 146 -9.02 0.34 11.05
N SER A 147 -8.89 -0.40 12.14
CA SER A 147 -9.50 -1.71 12.34
C SER A 147 -9.95 -1.85 13.79
N ALA A 148 -11.06 -2.52 14.06
CA ALA A 148 -11.41 -2.92 15.42
C ALA A 148 -12.34 -4.15 15.45
N PRO A 149 -12.52 -4.75 16.64
CA PRO A 149 -13.47 -5.83 16.86
C PRO A 149 -14.92 -5.43 16.56
N MET A 150 -15.69 -6.44 16.18
CA MET A 150 -17.10 -6.37 15.85
C MET A 150 -18.05 -6.42 17.06
N ASP A 151 -17.52 -6.47 18.29
CA ASP A 151 -18.18 -6.96 19.53
C ASP A 151 -19.41 -6.16 20.03
N GLY A 152 -20.12 -5.45 19.15
CA GLY A 152 -21.42 -4.83 19.42
C GLY A 152 -21.33 -3.46 20.06
N ASP A 153 -20.15 -3.08 20.56
CA ASP A 153 -19.92 -1.75 21.09
C ASP A 153 -19.67 -0.76 19.95
N LYS A 154 -20.36 0.38 20.00
CA LYS A 154 -20.19 1.52 19.07
C LYS A 154 -18.77 2.10 19.07
N GLU A 155 -17.85 1.55 19.87
CA GLU A 155 -16.45 1.92 20.00
C GLU A 155 -15.67 1.87 18.67
N PHE A 156 -16.00 0.98 17.73
CA PHE A 156 -15.29 0.93 16.44
C PHE A 156 -15.42 2.24 15.65
N TYR A 157 -16.65 2.73 15.49
CA TYR A 157 -16.92 3.96 14.76
C TYR A 157 -16.42 5.19 15.52
N CYS A 158 -16.50 5.16 16.86
CA CYS A 158 -15.87 6.17 17.70
C CYS A 158 -14.34 6.21 17.51
N THR A 159 -13.67 5.06 17.39
CA THR A 159 -12.22 5.00 17.17
C THR A 159 -11.82 5.61 15.81
N ILE A 160 -12.65 5.41 14.77
CA ILE A 160 -12.43 6.03 13.46
C ILE A 160 -12.65 7.54 13.57
N ALA A 161 -13.71 7.98 14.25
CA ALA A 161 -13.97 9.39 14.54
C ALA A 161 -12.82 10.05 15.31
N GLU A 162 -12.27 9.40 16.33
CA GLU A 162 -11.12 9.91 17.09
C GLU A 162 -9.85 10.06 16.25
N LYS A 163 -9.62 9.17 15.28
CA LYS A 163 -8.50 9.28 14.34
C LYS A 163 -8.73 10.32 13.25
N ALA A 164 -9.97 10.56 12.86
CA ALA A 164 -10.36 11.44 11.77
C ALA A 164 -10.52 12.91 12.19
N ILE A 165 -11.19 13.15 13.33
CA ILE A 165 -11.63 14.47 13.75
C ILE A 165 -10.47 15.25 14.38
N ARG A 166 -10.23 16.45 13.84
CA ARG A 166 -9.25 17.40 14.37
C ARG A 166 -9.78 17.97 15.69
N LYS A 167 -9.35 17.44 16.84
CA LYS A 167 -9.61 18.09 18.13
C LYS A 167 -9.00 19.50 18.13
N GLY A 168 -9.85 20.52 18.11
CA GLY A 168 -9.45 21.91 18.08
C GLY A 168 -10.02 22.68 19.26
N HIS A 169 -9.18 23.00 20.24
CA HIS A 169 -9.25 24.29 20.93
C HIS A 169 -7.83 24.66 21.36
N GLY A 170 -7.16 25.49 20.55
CA GLY A 170 -5.90 26.14 20.90
C GLY A 170 -4.66 25.23 20.86
N ASP A 171 -3.83 25.48 19.85
CA ASP A 171 -2.40 25.20 19.80
C ASP A 171 -1.95 23.72 19.66
N ARG A 172 -1.55 23.38 18.43
CA ARG A 172 -0.68 22.26 17.99
C ARG A 172 -1.02 20.83 18.45
N ARG A 173 -1.26 19.95 17.47
CA ARG A 173 -1.30 18.49 17.67
C ARG A 173 0.01 17.94 18.23
N VAL A 174 -0.13 16.85 18.98
CA VAL A 174 0.91 16.20 19.81
C VAL A 174 1.98 15.46 18.97
N SER A 175 1.71 15.10 17.69
CA SER A 175 2.71 14.46 16.82
C SER A 175 2.42 14.57 15.31
N ALA A 176 3.49 14.57 14.49
CA ALA A 176 3.41 14.57 13.03
C ALA A 176 2.65 13.37 12.43
N ARG A 177 2.59 12.25 13.17
CA ARG A 177 1.83 11.05 12.77
C ARG A 177 0.33 11.31 12.75
N ALA A 178 -0.19 11.97 13.80
CA ALA A 178 -1.61 12.31 13.88
C ALA A 178 -2.02 13.34 12.81
N ASP A 179 -1.10 14.24 12.45
CA ASP A 179 -1.33 15.21 11.37
C ASP A 179 -1.54 14.51 10.02
N ALA A 180 -0.60 13.65 9.63
CA ALA A 180 -0.67 12.91 8.37
C ALA A 180 -1.88 11.97 8.26
N GLN A 181 -2.33 11.36 9.38
CA GLN A 181 -3.54 10.53 9.37
C GLN A 181 -4.81 11.35 9.14
N ALA A 182 -4.94 12.52 9.75
CA ALA A 182 -6.10 13.37 9.49
C ALA A 182 -6.08 13.91 8.06
N ASP A 183 -4.91 14.32 7.55
CA ASP A 183 -4.80 14.81 6.17
C ASP A 183 -5.22 13.71 5.18
N PHE A 184 -4.77 12.46 5.40
CA PHE A 184 -5.25 11.31 4.63
C PHE A 184 -6.77 11.11 4.74
N TYR A 185 -7.34 11.29 5.93
CA TYR A 185 -8.80 11.22 6.11
C TYR A 185 -9.52 12.24 5.22
N TYR A 186 -9.17 13.52 5.28
CA TYR A 186 -9.83 14.56 4.48
C TYR A 186 -9.60 14.36 2.97
N ASP A 187 -8.40 13.90 2.58
CA ASP A 187 -8.05 13.72 1.18
C ASP A 187 -8.66 12.45 0.54
N SER A 188 -8.91 11.41 1.33
CA SER A 188 -9.29 10.09 0.81
C SER A 188 -10.60 9.58 1.39
N ILE A 189 -10.71 9.47 2.72
CA ILE A 189 -11.86 8.85 3.40
C ILE A 189 -13.10 9.75 3.30
N LEU A 190 -12.94 11.06 3.48
CA LEU A 190 -14.02 12.03 3.36
C LEU A 190 -14.54 12.14 1.92
N LYS A 191 -14.04 11.39 0.95
CA LYS A 191 -14.61 11.32 -0.41
C LYS A 191 -15.38 10.03 -0.68
N LEU A 192 -15.52 9.16 0.32
CA LEU A 192 -16.29 7.93 0.23
C LEU A 192 -17.80 8.21 0.44
N GLY A 193 -18.61 7.27 -0.03
CA GLY A 193 -20.08 7.33 0.10
C GLY A 193 -20.54 7.03 1.53
N THR A 194 -21.75 7.46 1.87
CA THR A 194 -22.44 7.21 3.15
C THR A 194 -23.45 6.07 3.02
N LYS A 195 -23.85 5.47 4.15
CA LYS A 195 -24.69 4.26 4.18
C LYS A 195 -26.15 4.55 3.80
N ASP A 196 -26.68 5.64 4.33
CA ASP A 196 -28.01 6.14 4.04
C ASP A 196 -27.91 7.48 3.33
N SER A 197 -28.85 7.76 2.43
CA SER A 197 -29.03 9.04 1.75
C SER A 197 -29.53 10.17 2.67
N HIS A 198 -29.15 10.13 3.96
CA HIS A 198 -28.92 11.37 4.68
C HIS A 198 -27.71 12.00 4.01
N ASP A 199 -27.98 12.63 2.86
CA ASP A 199 -26.96 13.23 2.04
C ASP A 199 -26.10 14.12 2.93
N ARG A 200 -24.84 14.28 2.55
CA ARG A 200 -24.01 15.36 3.10
C ARG A 200 -24.80 16.67 3.15
N ALA A 201 -25.64 16.91 2.13
CA ALA A 201 -26.61 17.99 2.08
C ALA A 201 -27.60 18.01 3.28
N THR A 202 -28.23 16.89 3.64
CA THR A 202 -29.14 16.84 4.80
C THR A 202 -28.42 17.17 6.11
N LEU A 203 -27.20 16.67 6.30
CA LEU A 203 -26.37 16.99 7.48
C LEU A 203 -25.89 18.43 7.48
N GLU A 204 -25.63 19.02 6.30
CA GLU A 204 -25.23 20.41 6.14
C GLU A 204 -26.36 21.39 6.48
N GLU A 205 -27.61 21.05 6.12
CA GLU A 205 -28.80 21.87 6.34
C GLU A 205 -29.35 21.82 7.77
N THR A 206 -29.04 20.75 8.52
CA THR A 206 -29.54 20.60 9.89
C THR A 206 -28.80 21.52 10.86
N ASP A 207 -29.55 22.25 11.68
CA ASP A 207 -28.99 23.08 12.76
C ASP A 207 -28.47 22.17 13.89
N MET A 208 -27.19 21.80 13.79
CA MET A 208 -26.48 20.99 14.77
C MET A 208 -25.06 21.49 14.96
N ASP A 209 -24.50 21.19 16.13
CA ASP A 209 -23.11 21.45 16.46
C ASP A 209 -22.15 20.87 15.39
N PRO A 210 -21.15 21.64 14.91
CA PRO A 210 -20.24 21.19 13.87
C PRO A 210 -19.43 19.94 14.21
N GLU A 211 -19.03 19.76 15.47
CA GLU A 211 -18.26 18.59 15.91
C GLU A 211 -19.14 17.34 15.90
N MET A 212 -20.37 17.47 16.39
CA MET A 212 -21.38 16.41 16.32
C MET A 212 -21.67 16.01 14.86
N ARG A 213 -21.79 16.99 13.96
CA ARG A 213 -22.01 16.76 12.53
C ARG A 213 -20.88 15.98 11.88
N GLU A 214 -19.64 16.36 12.16
CA GLU A 214 -18.45 15.68 11.66
C GLU A 214 -18.39 14.25 12.19
N GLN A 215 -18.70 14.04 13.47
CA GLN A 215 -18.77 12.71 14.07
C GLN A 215 -19.81 11.81 13.40
N ILE A 216 -21.03 12.31 13.16
CA ILE A 216 -22.08 11.57 12.46
C ILE A 216 -21.63 11.20 11.04
N LEU A 217 -21.02 12.14 10.32
CA LEU A 217 -20.53 11.90 8.97
C LEU A 217 -19.42 10.84 8.93
N VAL A 218 -18.46 10.91 9.85
CA VAL A 218 -17.38 9.91 9.95
C VAL A 218 -17.95 8.51 10.19
N CYS A 219 -18.88 8.39 11.15
CA CYS A 219 -19.52 7.11 11.45
C CYS A 219 -20.27 6.56 10.23
N SER A 220 -21.04 7.40 9.53
CA SER A 220 -21.80 6.98 8.34
C SER A 220 -20.89 6.50 7.20
N ILE A 221 -19.77 7.20 6.96
CA ILE A 221 -18.75 6.76 5.99
C ILE A 221 -18.15 5.43 6.43
N ALA A 222 -17.75 5.31 7.69
CA ALA A 222 -17.12 4.09 8.19
C ALA A 222 -18.07 2.89 8.10
N GLU A 223 -19.35 3.04 8.45
CA GLU A 223 -20.37 1.99 8.33
C GLU A 223 -20.54 1.51 6.88
N ALA A 224 -20.56 2.44 5.93
CA ALA A 224 -20.76 2.10 4.52
C ALA A 224 -19.55 1.39 3.89
N ASN A 225 -18.33 1.71 4.34
CA ASN A 225 -17.09 1.37 3.62
C ASN A 225 -16.20 0.37 4.36
N SER A 226 -16.44 0.09 5.64
CA SER A 226 -15.64 -0.90 6.38
C SER A 226 -15.93 -2.33 5.92
N MET A 227 -14.89 -3.15 5.81
CA MET A 227 -14.95 -4.53 5.33
C MET A 227 -14.49 -5.49 6.41
N TYR A 228 -15.00 -6.73 6.36
CA TYR A 228 -14.53 -7.81 7.21
C TYR A 228 -13.07 -8.15 6.88
N CYS A 229 -12.27 -8.38 7.91
CA CYS A 229 -10.94 -8.95 7.75
C CYS A 229 -11.09 -10.45 7.41
N THR A 230 -10.50 -10.91 6.30
CA THR A 230 -10.59 -12.33 5.92
C THR A 230 -9.75 -13.23 6.82
N GLU A 231 -8.64 -12.72 7.36
CA GLU A 231 -7.80 -13.45 8.31
C GLU A 231 -8.46 -13.61 9.69
N ASP A 232 -9.31 -12.65 10.07
CA ASP A 232 -10.04 -12.65 11.34
C ASP A 232 -11.43 -12.00 11.16
N PRO A 233 -12.48 -12.82 10.92
CA PRO A 233 -13.84 -12.32 10.70
C PRO A 233 -14.45 -11.57 11.89
N SER A 234 -13.83 -11.59 13.07
CA SER A 234 -14.25 -10.77 14.22
C SER A 234 -13.85 -9.30 14.08
N LEU A 235 -13.03 -8.95 13.09
CA LEU A 235 -12.55 -7.59 12.87
C LEU A 235 -13.19 -6.96 11.63
N LEU A 236 -13.47 -5.66 11.73
CA LEU A 236 -13.66 -4.77 10.59
C LEU A 236 -12.42 -3.91 10.37
N ALA A 237 -12.19 -3.54 9.11
CA ALA A 237 -11.18 -2.56 8.75
C ALA A 237 -11.66 -1.65 7.61
N LEU A 238 -11.23 -0.38 7.67
CA LEU A 238 -11.51 0.64 6.66
C LEU A 238 -10.29 0.82 5.76
N PHE A 239 -10.46 0.51 4.49
CA PHE A 239 -9.45 0.59 3.43
C PHE A 239 -9.92 1.62 2.40
N ALA A 240 -9.24 2.76 2.30
CA ALA A 240 -9.72 3.89 1.50
C ALA A 240 -9.83 3.55 0.00
N ALA A 241 -8.79 2.91 -0.53
CA ALA A 241 -8.74 2.50 -1.93
C ALA A 241 -9.54 1.21 -2.12
N GLY A 242 -9.50 0.28 -1.18
CA GLY A 242 -10.30 -0.95 -1.22
C GLY A 242 -11.82 -0.71 -1.21
N ALA A 243 -12.30 0.33 -0.53
CA ALA A 243 -13.71 0.70 -0.48
C ALA A 243 -14.29 1.18 -1.82
N ARG A 244 -13.45 1.40 -2.84
CA ARG A 244 -13.86 1.80 -4.19
C ARG A 244 -14.25 0.64 -5.10
N PHE A 245 -14.02 -0.61 -4.70
CA PHE A 245 -14.51 -1.75 -5.49
C PHE A 245 -16.00 -1.92 -5.27
N ASN A 246 -16.78 -2.02 -6.35
CA ASN A 246 -18.21 -2.31 -6.27
C ASN A 246 -18.48 -3.80 -6.01
N HIS A 247 -19.70 -4.07 -5.55
CA HIS A 247 -20.13 -5.43 -5.22
C HIS A 247 -20.67 -6.22 -6.41
N SER A 248 -20.29 -7.49 -6.50
CA SER A 248 -21.03 -8.51 -7.26
C SER A 248 -21.19 -9.78 -6.41
N CYS A 249 -22.35 -10.45 -6.51
CA CYS A 249 -22.56 -11.79 -5.95
C CYS A 249 -21.88 -12.91 -6.77
N ALA A 250 -21.36 -12.56 -7.94
CA ALA A 250 -20.45 -13.35 -8.76
C ALA A 250 -19.25 -12.46 -9.11
N PRO A 251 -18.37 -12.17 -8.13
CA PRO A 251 -17.27 -11.24 -8.33
C PRO A 251 -16.21 -11.83 -9.28
N ASN A 252 -15.52 -10.96 -9.98
CA ASN A 252 -14.38 -11.33 -10.84
C ASN A 252 -13.02 -11.12 -10.15
N ALA A 253 -13.00 -10.51 -8.96
CA ALA A 253 -11.82 -10.37 -8.10
C ALA A 253 -12.04 -10.98 -6.70
N THR A 254 -10.94 -11.44 -6.10
CA THR A 254 -10.87 -11.91 -4.72
C THR A 254 -10.14 -10.89 -3.86
N LEU A 255 -10.49 -10.85 -2.58
CA LEU A 255 -9.91 -9.94 -1.59
C LEU A 255 -9.41 -10.76 -0.42
N GLU A 256 -8.18 -10.48 0.00
CA GLU A 256 -7.57 -10.98 1.22
C GLU A 256 -7.22 -9.78 2.10
N SER A 257 -7.61 -9.82 3.38
CA SER A 257 -7.41 -8.71 4.30
C SER A 257 -7.06 -9.19 5.72
N SER A 258 -6.17 -8.42 6.33
CA SER A 258 -5.81 -8.46 7.74
C SER A 258 -6.34 -7.20 8.43
N LYS A 259 -6.04 -7.03 9.72
CA LYS A 259 -6.30 -5.77 10.44
C LYS A 259 -5.51 -4.56 9.92
N SER A 260 -4.46 -4.78 9.13
CA SER A 260 -3.55 -3.71 8.67
C SER A 260 -3.45 -3.57 7.16
N THR A 261 -3.78 -4.61 6.41
CA THR A 261 -3.52 -4.66 4.97
C THR A 261 -4.65 -5.34 4.23
N LEU A 262 -4.81 -4.99 2.97
CA LEU A 262 -5.73 -5.60 2.03
C LEU A 262 -5.01 -5.80 0.70
N LEU A 263 -5.26 -6.95 0.08
CA LEU A 263 -4.79 -7.28 -1.25
C LEU A 263 -5.94 -7.81 -2.09
N VAL A 264 -6.18 -7.15 -3.22
CA VAL A 264 -7.13 -7.59 -4.24
C VAL A 264 -6.38 -8.29 -5.36
N ARG A 265 -6.86 -9.48 -5.76
CA ARG A 265 -6.36 -10.23 -6.90
C ARG A 265 -7.47 -10.49 -7.90
N ALA A 266 -7.13 -10.63 -9.17
CA ALA A 266 -8.07 -11.11 -10.17
C ALA A 266 -8.45 -12.57 -9.83
N GLY A 267 -9.74 -12.85 -9.70
CA GLY A 267 -10.26 -14.20 -9.46
C GLY A 267 -10.41 -15.00 -10.75
N CYS A 268 -10.56 -14.32 -11.88
CA CYS A 268 -10.62 -14.89 -13.21
C CYS A 268 -9.91 -13.97 -14.23
N ALA A 269 -9.93 -14.32 -15.52
CA ALA A 269 -9.46 -13.42 -16.55
C ALA A 269 -10.46 -12.25 -16.68
N ILE A 270 -9.94 -11.02 -16.65
CA ILE A 270 -10.78 -9.81 -16.72
C ILE A 270 -10.36 -9.01 -17.96
N PRO A 271 -11.25 -8.83 -18.95
CA PRO A 271 -10.96 -8.03 -20.13
C PRO A 271 -10.69 -6.55 -19.77
N MET A 272 -9.80 -5.91 -20.55
CA MET A 272 -9.61 -4.47 -20.48
C MET A 272 -10.95 -3.73 -20.64
N GLY A 273 -11.17 -2.69 -19.85
CA GLY A 273 -12.41 -1.91 -19.84
C GLY A 273 -13.55 -2.55 -19.03
N SER A 274 -13.38 -3.76 -18.50
CA SER A 274 -14.36 -4.37 -17.60
C SER A 274 -14.22 -3.82 -16.18
N GLU A 275 -15.34 -3.63 -15.49
CA GLU A 275 -15.34 -3.30 -14.07
C GLU A 275 -14.79 -4.48 -13.24
N VAL A 276 -13.94 -4.16 -12.27
CA VAL A 276 -13.44 -5.13 -11.28
C VAL A 276 -14.32 -5.04 -10.05
N THR A 277 -14.93 -6.16 -9.68
CA THR A 277 -15.88 -6.25 -8.56
C THR A 277 -15.44 -7.29 -7.53
N ILE A 278 -15.74 -7.01 -6.27
CA ILE A 278 -15.48 -7.91 -5.14
C ILE A 278 -16.82 -8.33 -4.49
N SER A 279 -16.77 -9.28 -3.57
CA SER A 279 -17.93 -9.56 -2.71
C SER A 279 -17.84 -8.76 -1.41
N TYR A 280 -18.92 -8.08 -1.03
CA TYR A 280 -19.07 -7.47 0.30
C TYR A 280 -19.58 -8.48 1.33
N LEU A 281 -20.06 -9.62 0.86
CA LEU A 281 -20.55 -10.72 1.68
C LEU A 281 -19.45 -11.76 1.87
N PRO A 282 -19.23 -12.25 3.10
CA PRO A 282 -18.47 -13.46 3.36
C PRO A 282 -18.93 -14.63 2.48
N HIS A 283 -18.00 -15.55 2.18
CA HIS A 283 -18.26 -16.68 1.29
C HIS A 283 -19.47 -17.52 1.72
N GLN A 284 -19.66 -17.73 3.02
CA GLN A 284 -20.80 -18.50 3.54
C GLN A 284 -22.15 -17.84 3.22
N LEU A 285 -22.20 -16.50 3.20
CA LEU A 285 -23.41 -15.75 2.89
C LEU A 285 -23.68 -15.67 1.39
N LEU A 286 -22.66 -15.86 0.54
CA LEU A 286 -22.84 -15.98 -0.91
C LEU A 286 -23.59 -17.26 -1.33
N LEU A 287 -23.66 -18.25 -0.45
CA LEU A 287 -24.38 -19.51 -0.71
C LEU A 287 -25.89 -19.39 -0.44
N GLU A 288 -26.34 -18.31 0.19
CA GLU A 288 -27.77 -18.08 0.44
C GLU A 288 -28.51 -17.71 -0.85
N ALA A 289 -29.84 -17.86 -0.84
CA ALA A 289 -30.71 -17.44 -1.93
C ALA A 289 -30.60 -15.93 -2.23
N GLY A 290 -30.80 -15.53 -3.48
CA GLY A 290 -30.64 -14.15 -3.93
C GLY A 290 -31.44 -13.13 -3.14
N ALA A 291 -32.66 -13.46 -2.71
CA ALA A 291 -33.47 -12.60 -1.87
C ALA A 291 -32.80 -12.27 -0.53
N LYS A 292 -32.23 -13.27 0.16
CA LYS A 292 -31.52 -13.07 1.43
C LYS A 292 -30.24 -12.26 1.26
N ARG A 293 -29.46 -12.54 0.20
CA ARG A 293 -28.25 -11.75 -0.11
C ARG A 293 -28.59 -10.28 -0.34
N ARG A 294 -29.66 -9.99 -1.10
CA ARG A 294 -30.15 -8.62 -1.34
C ARG A 294 -30.65 -7.94 -0.07
N GLU A 295 -31.39 -8.64 0.77
CA GLU A 295 -31.84 -8.11 2.07
C GLU A 295 -30.66 -7.71 2.96
N ARG A 296 -29.63 -8.55 3.04
CA ARG A 296 -28.40 -8.24 3.81
C ARG A 296 -27.66 -7.02 3.26
N LEU A 297 -27.52 -6.92 1.93
CA LEU A 297 -26.87 -5.78 1.28
C LEU A 297 -27.67 -4.50 1.45
N LEU A 298 -28.99 -4.57 1.40
CA LEU A 298 -29.85 -3.42 1.64
C LEU A 298 -29.70 -2.93 3.09
N ASN A 299 -29.84 -3.83 4.07
CA ASN A 299 -29.77 -3.47 5.48
C ASN A 299 -28.36 -3.04 5.92
N GLY A 300 -27.31 -3.60 5.31
CA GLY A 300 -25.92 -3.33 5.66
C GLY A 300 -25.29 -2.17 4.89
N ARG A 301 -25.61 -2.02 3.60
CA ARG A 301 -24.93 -1.12 2.65
C ARG A 301 -25.87 -0.15 1.93
N GLY A 302 -27.18 -0.25 2.13
CA GLY A 302 -28.15 0.70 1.57
C GLY A 302 -28.46 0.54 0.08
N PHE A 303 -28.16 -0.60 -0.55
CA PHE A 303 -28.44 -0.80 -1.98
C PHE A 303 -29.03 -2.17 -2.33
N HIS A 304 -29.75 -2.21 -3.46
CA HIS A 304 -30.22 -3.45 -4.07
C HIS A 304 -29.24 -3.95 -5.12
N CYS A 305 -28.66 -5.14 -4.92
CA CYS A 305 -27.75 -5.74 -5.89
C CYS A 305 -28.48 -6.13 -7.19
N ARG A 306 -27.91 -5.69 -8.33
CA ARG A 306 -28.35 -5.98 -9.70
C ARG A 306 -27.26 -6.66 -10.52
N CYS A 307 -26.37 -7.42 -9.88
CA CYS A 307 -25.37 -8.19 -10.62
C CYS A 307 -26.05 -9.32 -11.42
N GLN A 308 -25.38 -9.79 -12.48
CA GLN A 308 -25.89 -10.84 -13.38
C GLN A 308 -26.44 -12.07 -12.64
N ARG A 309 -25.75 -12.53 -11.59
CA ARG A 309 -26.22 -13.66 -10.76
C ARG A 309 -27.57 -13.37 -10.11
N CYS A 310 -27.70 -12.21 -9.49
CA CYS A 310 -28.93 -11.82 -8.79
C CYS A 310 -30.11 -11.57 -9.74
N GLU A 311 -29.85 -11.07 -10.96
CA GLU A 311 -30.86 -10.93 -12.00
C GLU A 311 -31.30 -12.30 -12.52
N SER A 312 -30.35 -13.19 -12.83
CA SER A 312 -30.68 -14.54 -13.32
C SER A 312 -31.46 -15.42 -12.32
N GLU A 313 -31.30 -15.17 -11.01
CA GLU A 313 -32.04 -15.85 -9.94
C GLU A 313 -33.46 -15.27 -9.71
N GLN A 314 -33.80 -14.11 -10.29
CA GLN A 314 -35.18 -13.55 -10.22
C GLN A 314 -36.11 -14.08 -11.29
N ASP A 315 -35.53 -14.50 -12.42
CA ASP A 315 -36.26 -15.04 -13.57
C ASP A 315 -36.59 -16.54 -13.42
N GLN A 316 -36.30 -17.12 -12.24
CA GLN A 316 -36.55 -18.53 -11.86
C GLN A 316 -37.54 -18.62 -10.71
#